data_AF-A0ABD3PKR1-F1
#
_entry.id   AF-A0ABD3PKR1-F1
#
_cell.length_a   1.000
_cell.length_b   1.000
_cell.length_c   1.000
_cell.angle_alpha   90.00
_cell.angle_beta   90.00
_cell.angle_gamma   90.00
#
_symmetry.space_group_name_H-M   'P 1'
#
loop_
_entity.id
_entity.type
_entity.pdbx_description
1 polymer ?
#
loop_
_entity_poly.entity_id
_entity_poly.type
_entity_poly.pdbx_seq_one_letter_code
_entity_poly.pdbx_strand_id
1 'polypeptide(L)'
;MALPNGIPPCNSVSLAEGSRHGPTSWISITIKEGKNRQVRRMTAAVGHATLRLGRVRIGSVTLDGMKNGDIRNLSKAEIESFTTQSGV
;
A
#
# COMPACT_ATOMS: atom_id res chain seq x y z
N MET A 1 -5.30 -15.35 9.22
CA MET A 1 -6.71 -15.75 9.38
C MET A 1 -7.52 -14.94 8.37
N ALA A 2 -8.12 -15.56 7.36
CA ALA A 2 -8.94 -14.85 6.38
C ALA A 2 -10.22 -14.33 7.05
N LEU A 3 -10.62 -13.09 6.76
CA LEU A 3 -11.92 -12.59 7.18
C LEU A 3 -13.03 -13.36 6.44
N PRO A 4 -14.22 -13.55 7.05
CA PRO A 4 -15.27 -14.49 6.58
C PRO A 4 -15.80 -14.29 5.15
N ASN A 5 -15.40 -13.24 4.43
CA ASN A 5 -15.94 -12.86 3.12
C ASN A 5 -14.95 -13.05 1.93
N GLY A 6 -13.96 -13.94 2.03
CA GLY A 6 -12.96 -14.14 0.96
C GLY A 6 -12.05 -12.92 0.74
N ILE A 7 -11.95 -12.06 1.75
CA ILE A 7 -11.12 -10.86 1.74
C ILE A 7 -9.69 -11.28 2.09
N PRO A 8 -8.72 -11.02 1.21
CA PRO A 8 -7.34 -11.41 1.45
C PRO A 8 -6.78 -10.70 2.70
N PRO A 9 -6.01 -11.42 3.54
CA PRO A 9 -5.44 -10.84 4.75
C PRO A 9 -4.46 -9.71 4.38
N CYS A 10 -4.53 -8.61 5.12
CA CYS A 10 -3.44 -7.63 5.12
C CYS A 10 -2.30 -8.16 5.99
N ASN A 11 -1.06 -7.84 5.63
CA ASN A 11 0.11 -8.24 6.43
C ASN A 11 0.38 -7.28 7.59
N SER A 12 0.05 -6.00 7.41
CA SER A 12 0.21 -4.97 8.44
C SER A 12 -0.71 -3.79 8.16
N VAL A 13 -1.20 -3.17 9.25
CA VAL A 13 -2.02 -1.96 9.24
C VAL A 13 -1.41 -0.97 10.23
N SER A 14 -1.15 0.26 9.79
CA SER A 14 -0.76 1.37 10.68
C SER A 14 -1.73 2.53 10.53
N LEU A 15 -2.17 3.10 11.65
CA LEU A 15 -3.06 4.25 11.70
C LEU A 15 -2.25 5.53 11.94
N ALA A 16 -2.49 6.55 11.13
CA ALA A 16 -1.99 7.90 11.38
C ALA A 16 -3.18 8.87 11.47
N GLU A 17 -3.28 9.59 12.59
CA GLU A 17 -4.31 10.60 12.84
C GLU A 17 -3.85 11.97 12.35
N GLY A 18 -4.55 12.53 11.37
CA GLY A 18 -4.30 13.87 10.86
C GLY A 18 -5.31 14.86 11.45
N SER A 19 -4.91 15.65 12.44
CA SER A 19 -5.76 16.57 13.22
C SER A 19 -6.39 17.76 12.47
N ARG A 20 -6.34 17.80 11.12
CA ARG A 20 -6.78 18.96 10.32
C ARG A 20 -7.99 18.74 9.41
N HIS A 21 -8.47 17.50 9.21
CA HIS A 21 -9.56 17.21 8.25
C HIS A 21 -10.58 16.21 8.82
N GLY A 22 -11.34 16.59 9.84
CA GLY A 22 -12.44 15.75 10.40
C GLY A 22 -11.99 14.32 10.79
N PRO A 23 -12.91 13.34 10.90
CA PRO A 23 -12.59 11.95 11.23
C PRO A 23 -12.02 11.19 10.02
N THR A 24 -10.98 11.71 9.36
CA THR A 24 -10.27 10.98 8.30
C THR A 24 -8.97 10.40 8.83
N SER A 25 -8.91 9.08 8.97
CA SER A 25 -7.72 8.35 9.38
C SER A 25 -6.95 7.86 8.15
N TRP A 26 -5.63 7.96 8.19
CA TRP A 26 -4.77 7.36 7.18
C TRP A 26 -4.42 5.93 7.59
N ILE A 27 -4.50 5.03 6.63
CA ILE A 27 -4.22 3.60 6.84
C ILE A 27 -3.09 3.19 5.89
N SER A 28 -1.97 2.72 6.45
CA SER A 28 -0.92 2.05 5.67
C SER A 28 -1.23 0.57 5.59
N ILE A 29 -1.36 0.01 4.38
CA ILE A 29 -1.65 -1.41 4.17
C ILE A 29 -0.57 -2.00 3.26
N THR A 30 0.10 -3.06 3.74
CA THR A 30 1.04 -3.83 2.92
C THR A 30 0.37 -5.10 2.43
N ILE A 31 0.29 -5.26 1.10
CA ILE A 31 -0.23 -6.46 0.44
C ILE A 31 0.86 -7.07 -0.46
N LYS A 32 0.89 -8.40 -0.53
CA LYS A 32 1.75 -9.15 -1.48
C LYS A 32 1.00 -9.53 -2.76
N GLU A 33 -0.33 -9.53 -2.72
CA GLU A 33 -1.20 -9.80 -3.87
C GLU A 33 -1.76 -8.49 -4.45
N GLY A 34 -1.97 -8.44 -5.76
CA GLY A 34 -2.53 -7.28 -6.47
C GLY A 34 -3.88 -7.55 -7.13
N LYS A 35 -4.88 -8.07 -6.38
CA LYS A 35 -6.21 -8.36 -6.96
C LYS A 35 -6.99 -7.07 -7.28
N ASN A 36 -7.90 -7.15 -8.26
CA ASN A 36 -8.71 -6.01 -8.70
C ASN A 36 -9.43 -5.35 -7.52
N ARG A 37 -9.16 -4.05 -7.31
CA ARG A 37 -9.72 -3.19 -6.26
C ARG A 37 -9.66 -3.80 -4.84
N GLN A 38 -8.67 -4.64 -4.55
CA GLN A 38 -8.54 -5.36 -3.27
C GLN A 38 -8.63 -4.43 -2.06
N VAL A 39 -7.81 -3.37 -2.01
CA VAL A 39 -7.81 -2.40 -0.89
C VAL A 39 -9.17 -1.73 -0.71
N ARG A 40 -9.83 -1.34 -1.80
CA ARG A 40 -11.17 -0.72 -1.74
C ARG A 40 -12.24 -1.70 -1.24
N ARG A 41 -12.14 -2.98 -1.63
CA ARG A 41 -13.02 -4.03 -1.12
C ARG A 41 -12.77 -4.32 0.36
N MET A 42 -11.51 -4.27 0.81
CA MET A 42 -11.13 -4.43 2.21
C MET A 42 -11.76 -3.33 3.08
N THR A 43 -11.63 -2.04 2.71
CA THR A 43 -12.20 -0.96 3.51
C THR A 43 -13.73 -0.95 3.46
N ALA A 44 -14.33 -1.24 2.30
CA ALA A 44 -15.79 -1.32 2.16
C ALA A 44 -16.40 -2.42 3.04
N ALA A 45 -15.71 -3.55 3.20
CA ALA A 45 -16.15 -4.63 4.07
C ALA A 45 -16.14 -4.28 5.56
N VAL A 46 -15.34 -3.30 5.98
CA VAL A 46 -15.30 -2.77 7.35
C VAL A 46 -16.25 -1.57 7.50
N GLY A 47 -16.98 -1.19 6.44
CA GLY A 47 -17.93 -0.06 6.48
C GLY A 47 -17.30 1.32 6.27
N HIS A 48 -16.06 1.39 5.78
CA HIS A 48 -15.36 2.66 5.53
C HIS A 48 -15.11 2.89 4.04
N ALA A 49 -15.53 4.06 3.54
CA ALA A 49 -15.27 4.47 2.16
C ALA A 49 -13.81 4.88 1.95
N THR A 50 -13.16 4.37 0.90
CA THR A 50 -11.81 4.81 0.51
C THR A 50 -11.87 6.17 -0.19
N LEU A 51 -11.52 7.24 0.52
CA LEU A 51 -11.44 8.59 -0.05
C LEU A 51 -10.24 8.75 -0.99
N ARG A 52 -9.04 8.42 -0.50
CA ARG A 52 -7.78 8.55 -1.23
C ARG A 52 -6.95 7.28 -1.08
N LEU A 53 -6.43 6.78 -2.20
CA LEU A 53 -5.52 5.63 -2.23
C LEU A 53 -4.28 6.02 -3.02
N GLY A 54 -3.14 6.08 -2.33
CA GLY A 54 -1.83 6.30 -2.93
C GLY A 54 -0.90 5.16 -2.57
N ARG A 55 -0.13 4.67 -3.54
CA ARG A 55 0.89 3.65 -3.31
C ARG A 55 2.20 4.36 -3.00
N VAL A 56 2.71 4.20 -1.79
CA VAL A 56 3.92 4.89 -1.29
C VAL A 56 5.21 4.09 -1.46
N ARG A 57 5.10 2.76 -1.64
CA ARG A 57 6.24 1.83 -1.70
C ARG A 57 5.90 0.63 -2.60
N ILE A 58 6.92 0.11 -3.29
CA ILE A 58 6.89 -1.19 -3.98
C ILE A 58 8.15 -1.94 -3.54
N GLY A 59 8.00 -3.04 -2.81
CA GLY A 59 9.14 -3.79 -2.28
C GLY A 59 10.04 -2.92 -1.41
N SER A 60 11.32 -2.81 -1.79
CA SER A 60 12.34 -1.95 -1.18
C SER A 60 12.27 -0.49 -1.64
N VAL A 61 11.65 -0.20 -2.79
CA VAL A 61 11.63 1.14 -3.39
C VAL A 61 10.52 1.98 -2.80
N THR A 62 10.89 3.14 -2.27
CA THR A 62 9.97 4.13 -1.72
C THR A 62 9.89 5.37 -2.61
N LEU A 63 8.78 6.09 -2.49
CA LEU A 63 8.59 7.43 -3.08
C LEU A 63 9.20 8.55 -2.21
N ASP A 64 10.00 8.21 -1.21
CA ASP A 64 10.56 9.19 -0.29
C ASP A 64 11.49 10.15 -1.04
N GLY A 65 11.31 11.45 -0.83
CA GLY A 65 12.06 12.51 -1.52
C GLY A 65 11.67 12.80 -2.97
N MET A 66 10.64 12.16 -3.54
CA MET A 66 10.17 12.43 -4.91
C MET A 66 8.92 13.33 -4.92
N LYS A 67 8.85 14.30 -5.84
CA LYS A 67 7.64 15.11 -6.05
C LYS A 67 6.70 14.43 -7.04
N ASN A 68 5.44 14.85 -7.00
CA ASN A 68 4.42 14.38 -7.93
C ASN A 68 4.84 14.70 -9.39
N GLY A 69 4.97 13.67 -10.22
CA GLY A 69 5.37 13.81 -11.63
C GLY A 69 6.87 13.57 -11.88
N ASP A 70 7.68 13.42 -10.83
CA ASP A 70 9.09 13.08 -10.99
C ASP A 70 9.25 11.63 -11.46
N ILE A 71 10.18 11.44 -12.37
CA ILE A 71 10.61 10.13 -12.84
C ILE A 71 12.10 10.01 -12.53
N ARG A 72 12.51 8.88 -11.94
CA ARG A 72 13.91 8.54 -11.75
C ARG A 72 14.20 7.14 -12.24
N ASN A 73 15.40 6.93 -12.74
CA ASN A 73 15.88 5.58 -13.02
C ASN A 73 16.19 4.86 -11.70
N LEU A 74 15.91 3.56 -11.69
CA LEU A 74 16.26 2.69 -10.57
C LEU A 74 17.79 2.51 -10.52
N SER A 75 18.35 2.54 -9.31
CA SER A 75 19.76 2.20 -9.11
C SER A 75 19.97 0.69 -9.25
N LYS A 76 21.21 0.26 -9.53
CA LYS A 76 21.56 -1.17 -9.61
C LYS A 76 21.21 -1.93 -8.32
N ALA A 77 21.43 -1.31 -7.15
CA ALA A 77 21.08 -1.90 -5.85
C ALA A 77 19.57 -2.13 -5.68
N GLU A 78 18.73 -1.20 -6.16
CA GLU A 78 17.28 -1.37 -6.15
C GLU A 78 16.85 -2.50 -7.10
N ILE A 79 17.45 -2.58 -8.29
CA ILE A 79 17.19 -3.65 -9.25
C ILE A 79 17.55 -5.01 -8.65
N GLU A 80 18.72 -5.14 -8.04
CA GLU A 80 19.16 -6.37 -7.37
C GLU A 80 18.19 -6.81 -6.26
N SER A 81 17.70 -5.85 -5.47
CA SER A 81 16.73 -6.16 -4.41
C SER A 81 15.40 -6.72 -4.94
N PHE A 82 14.98 -6.33 -6.15
CA PHE A 82 13.83 -6.94 -6.81
C PHE A 82 14.15 -8.34 -7.34
N THR A 83 15.34 -8.56 -7.90
CA THR A 83 15.78 -9.88 -8.37
C THR A 83 15.83 -10.89 -7.23
N THR A 84 16.40 -10.51 -6.08
CA THR A 84 16.45 -11.37 -4.88
C THR A 84 15.06 -11.65 -4.31
N GLN A 85 14.12 -10.69 -4.38
CA GLN A 85 12.74 -10.90 -3.92
C GLN A 85 11.87 -11.72 -4.87
N SER A 86 12.22 -11.76 -6.16
CA SER A 86 11.39 -12.38 -7.20
C SER A 86 11.68 -13.85 -7.46
N GLY A 87 12.67 -14.44 -6.77
CA GLY A 87 12.92 -15.89 -6.79
C GLY A 87 12.93 -16.50 -8.19
N VAL A 88 13.90 -16.09 -9.01
CA VAL A 88 14.32 -16.86 -10.20
C VAL A 88 15.54 -17.68 -9.81
#